data_AF-A0A327W8A9-F1
#
_entry.id   AF-A0A327W8A9-F1
#
_cell.length_a   1.000
_cell.length_b   1.000
_cell.length_c   1.000
_cell.angle_alpha   90.00
_cell.angle_beta   90.00
_cell.angle_gamma   90.00
#
_symmetry.space_group_name_H-M   'P 1'
#
loop_
_entity.id
_entity.type
_entity.pdbx_description
1 polymer ?
#
loop_
_entity_poly.entity_id
_entity_poly.type
_entity_poly.pdbx_seq_one_letter_code
_entity_poly.pdbx_strand_id
1 'polypeptide(L)'
;MTVSATLLVCGIVLVAAGGMLILTRSLTRVLIGIIVCGNGVNLFVLASAGRAGLPPLLYPGVSHARVTDPLPQAIVLTAVVITLATTAFVLAMAYRSSQLTGSDFVPDDIADRRVVLRAQIAEERHELREQHREEGKRAWREERREQRHRIRADRAFQARARDSSGDLWDDVLGTDPEETR
;
A
#
# COMPACT_ATOMS: atom_id res chain seq x y z
N MET A 1 24.16 -0.89 -31.71
CA MET A 1 23.48 -1.77 -30.73
C MET A 1 22.03 -1.92 -31.16
N THR A 2 21.63 -3.07 -31.70
CA THR A 2 20.22 -3.29 -32.06
C THR A 2 19.51 -3.83 -30.83
N VAL A 3 18.84 -2.96 -30.08
CA VAL A 3 17.99 -3.37 -28.95
C VAL A 3 16.70 -3.97 -29.52
N SER A 4 16.28 -5.11 -28.97
CA SER A 4 15.01 -5.73 -29.40
C SER A 4 13.84 -4.90 -28.90
N ALA A 5 13.16 -4.20 -29.81
CA ALA A 5 11.96 -3.43 -29.50
C ALA A 5 10.86 -4.31 -28.87
N THR A 6 10.76 -5.57 -29.27
CA THR A 6 9.81 -6.54 -28.71
C THR A 6 10.07 -6.79 -27.23
N LEU A 7 11.33 -7.02 -26.82
CA LEU A 7 11.66 -7.23 -25.41
C LEU A 7 11.34 -5.99 -24.56
N LEU A 8 11.62 -4.80 -25.12
CA LEU A 8 11.36 -3.54 -24.44
C LEU A 8 9.86 -3.28 -24.26
N VAL A 9 9.05 -3.50 -25.31
CA VAL A 9 7.59 -3.38 -25.22
C VAL A 9 7.00 -4.39 -24.25
N CYS A 10 7.43 -5.67 -24.32
CA CYS A 10 6.98 -6.69 -23.36
C CYS A 10 7.36 -6.33 -21.92
N GLY A 11 8.59 -5.86 -21.69
CA GLY A 11 9.04 -5.41 -20.37
C GLY A 11 8.19 -4.26 -19.83
N ILE A 12 7.89 -3.25 -20.66
CA ILE A 12 7.03 -2.12 -20.28
C ILE A 12 5.62 -2.61 -19.91
N VAL A 13 5.02 -3.47 -20.72
CA VAL A 13 3.67 -4.00 -20.46
C VAL A 13 3.63 -4.79 -19.16
N LEU A 14 4.64 -5.62 -18.90
CA LEU A 14 4.76 -6.39 -17.65
C LEU A 14 4.92 -5.46 -16.44
N VAL A 15 5.77 -4.45 -16.51
CA VAL A 15 5.95 -3.48 -15.42
C VAL A 15 4.67 -2.66 -15.19
N ALA A 16 3.99 -2.23 -16.25
CA ALA A 16 2.72 -1.51 -16.14
C ALA A 16 1.61 -2.39 -15.53
N ALA A 17 1.47 -3.63 -15.98
CA ALA A 17 0.51 -4.60 -15.43
C ALA A 17 0.83 -4.92 -13.97
N GLY A 18 2.09 -5.20 -13.65
CA GLY A 18 2.55 -5.45 -12.29
C GLY A 18 2.30 -4.24 -11.37
N GLY A 19 2.57 -3.03 -11.86
CA GLY A 19 2.27 -1.78 -11.16
C GLY A 19 0.78 -1.64 -10.85
N MET A 20 -0.10 -1.88 -11.82
CA MET A 20 -1.55 -1.85 -11.59
C MET A 20 -2.00 -2.88 -10.54
N LEU A 21 -1.40 -4.06 -10.51
CA LEU A 21 -1.70 -5.09 -9.51
C LEU A 21 -1.24 -4.69 -8.10
N ILE A 22 -0.09 -4.03 -7.98
CA ILE A 22 0.45 -3.54 -6.70
C ILE A 22 -0.46 -2.49 -6.06
N LEU A 23 -1.21 -1.72 -6.85
CA LEU A 23 -2.16 -0.72 -6.36
C LEU A 23 -3.46 -1.33 -5.80
N THR A 24 -3.61 -2.66 -5.80
CA THR A 24 -4.81 -3.31 -5.27
C THR A 24 -4.71 -3.59 -3.77
N ARG A 25 -5.86 -3.76 -3.09
CA ARG A 25 -5.93 -4.06 -1.65
C ARG A 25 -5.68 -5.52 -1.27
N SER A 26 -5.71 -6.45 -2.24
CA SER A 26 -5.53 -7.88 -1.98
C SER A 26 -4.04 -8.19 -1.96
N LEU A 27 -3.57 -8.77 -0.86
CA LEU A 27 -2.16 -9.07 -0.66
C LEU A 27 -1.65 -10.09 -1.69
N THR A 28 -2.49 -11.07 -2.06
CA THR A 28 -2.19 -12.00 -3.14
C THR A 28 -2.01 -11.30 -4.49
N ARG A 29 -2.87 -10.32 -4.82
CA ARG A 29 -2.72 -9.54 -6.06
C ARG A 29 -1.47 -8.68 -6.05
N VAL A 30 -1.14 -8.06 -4.92
CA VAL A 30 0.11 -7.30 -4.75
C VAL A 30 1.32 -8.21 -4.98
N LEU A 31 1.33 -9.42 -4.42
CA LEU A 31 2.39 -10.40 -4.62
C LEU A 31 2.55 -10.79 -6.10
N ILE A 32 1.44 -11.10 -6.78
CA ILE A 32 1.46 -11.38 -8.23
C ILE A 32 1.99 -10.16 -9.00
N GLY A 33 1.59 -8.95 -8.60
CA GLY A 33 2.08 -7.71 -9.20
C GLY A 33 3.60 -7.54 -9.10
N ILE A 34 4.17 -7.84 -7.93
CA ILE A 34 5.63 -7.82 -7.72
C ILE A 34 6.33 -8.85 -8.61
N ILE A 35 5.80 -10.08 -8.71
CA ILE A 35 6.35 -11.14 -9.57
C ILE A 35 6.35 -10.70 -11.03
N VAL A 36 5.21 -10.21 -11.53
CA VAL A 36 5.06 -9.77 -12.93
C VAL A 36 5.98 -8.58 -13.23
N CYS A 37 6.07 -7.62 -12.31
CA CYS A 37 6.99 -6.47 -12.43
C CYS A 37 8.46 -6.92 -12.46
N GLY A 38 8.86 -7.84 -11.57
CA GLY A 38 10.21 -8.40 -11.53
C GLY A 38 10.60 -9.13 -12.82
N ASN A 39 9.66 -9.84 -13.44
CA ASN A 39 9.87 -10.43 -14.77
C ASN A 39 10.09 -9.36 -15.86
N GLY A 40 9.34 -8.26 -15.82
CA GLY A 40 9.55 -7.12 -16.72
C GLY A 40 10.94 -6.47 -16.56
N VAL A 41 11.40 -6.30 -15.31
CA VAL A 41 12.76 -5.80 -15.01
C VAL A 41 13.83 -6.76 -15.53
N ASN A 42 13.65 -8.07 -15.37
CA ASN A 42 14.57 -9.07 -15.91
C ASN A 42 14.68 -8.98 -17.45
N LEU A 43 13.59 -8.67 -18.14
CA LEU A 43 13.63 -8.43 -19.60
C LEU A 43 14.42 -7.16 -19.95
N PHE A 44 14.35 -6.10 -19.15
CA PHE A 44 15.16 -4.90 -19.39
C PHE A 44 16.66 -5.18 -19.20
N VAL A 45 17.01 -5.94 -18.17
CA VAL A 45 18.41 -6.39 -17.98
C VAL A 45 18.85 -7.24 -19.17
N LEU A 46 18.02 -8.18 -19.63
CA LEU A 46 18.35 -9.00 -20.80
C LEU A 46 18.48 -8.17 -22.08
N ALA A 47 17.63 -7.16 -22.28
CA ALA A 47 17.70 -6.26 -23.42
C ALA A 47 19.01 -5.44 -23.47
N SER A 48 19.63 -5.19 -22.31
CA SER A 48 20.95 -4.52 -22.22
C SER A 48 22.09 -5.36 -22.79
N ALA A 49 21.94 -6.70 -22.86
CA ALA A 49 22.93 -7.62 -23.45
C ALA A 49 23.13 -7.42 -24.96
N GLY A 50 22.21 -6.69 -25.62
CA GLY A 50 22.32 -6.36 -27.03
C GLY A 50 21.92 -7.50 -27.96
N ARG A 51 22.75 -7.78 -28.97
CA ARG A 51 22.37 -8.68 -30.06
C ARG A 51 22.46 -10.14 -29.63
N ALA A 52 21.42 -10.91 -29.92
CA ALA A 52 21.43 -12.35 -29.71
C ALA A 52 22.59 -12.99 -30.50
N GLY A 53 23.46 -13.70 -29.78
CA GLY A 53 24.56 -14.48 -30.32
C GLY A 53 24.45 -15.95 -29.93
N LEU A 54 25.55 -16.67 -30.08
CA LEU A 54 25.70 -18.04 -29.61
C LEU A 54 25.64 -18.09 -28.07
N PRO A 55 25.27 -19.24 -27.47
CA PRO A 55 25.35 -19.45 -26.04
C PRO A 55 26.78 -19.18 -25.53
N PRO A 56 26.96 -18.62 -24.31
CA PRO A 56 28.26 -18.40 -23.70
C PRO A 56 28.90 -19.70 -23.19
N LEU A 57 29.11 -20.62 -24.12
CA LEU A 57 29.77 -21.90 -23.93
C LEU A 57 31.00 -21.92 -24.83
N LEU A 58 32.17 -22.12 -24.22
CA LEU A 58 33.47 -22.12 -24.89
C LEU A 58 33.69 -23.46 -25.61
N TYR A 59 33.03 -23.66 -26.74
CA TYR A 59 33.30 -24.80 -27.62
C TYR A 59 34.52 -24.53 -28.52
N PRO A 60 35.32 -25.56 -28.87
CA PRO A 60 36.39 -25.42 -29.85
C PRO A 60 35.86 -24.86 -31.19
N GLY A 61 36.50 -23.82 -31.72
CA GLY A 61 36.14 -23.20 -33.01
C GLY A 61 35.11 -22.06 -32.96
N VAL A 62 34.58 -21.72 -31.78
CA VAL A 62 33.66 -20.59 -31.62
C VAL A 62 34.43 -19.30 -31.31
N SER A 63 34.25 -18.28 -32.15
CA SER A 63 34.80 -16.93 -31.89
C SER A 63 34.03 -16.25 -30.77
N HIS A 64 34.75 -15.66 -29.81
CA HIS A 64 34.21 -14.87 -28.70
C HIS A 64 33.29 -13.73 -29.17
N ALA A 65 33.55 -13.16 -30.35
CA ALA A 65 32.74 -12.08 -30.93
C ALA A 65 31.35 -12.54 -31.40
N ARG A 66 31.09 -13.85 -31.50
CA ARG A 66 29.79 -14.40 -31.87
C ARG A 66 28.94 -14.83 -30.67
N VAL A 67 29.49 -14.73 -29.46
CA VAL A 67 28.86 -15.18 -28.21
C VAL A 67 28.10 -14.02 -27.58
N THR A 68 26.95 -14.33 -26.97
CA THR A 68 26.15 -13.34 -26.21
C THR A 68 26.88 -12.97 -24.91
N ASP A 69 26.77 -11.71 -24.48
CA ASP A 69 27.35 -11.26 -23.20
C ASP A 69 26.81 -12.11 -22.02
N PRO A 70 27.67 -12.82 -21.27
CA PRO A 70 27.27 -13.64 -20.13
C PRO A 70 26.90 -12.81 -18.90
N LEU A 71 27.33 -11.55 -18.80
CA LEU A 71 27.15 -10.74 -17.60
C LEU A 71 25.67 -10.47 -17.29
N PRO A 72 24.84 -9.95 -18.22
CA PRO A 72 23.41 -9.79 -17.97
C PRO A 72 22.68 -11.10 -17.69
N GLN A 73 23.14 -12.22 -18.26
CA GLN A 73 22.53 -13.54 -18.03
C GLN A 73 22.73 -14.02 -16.60
N ALA A 74 23.95 -13.86 -16.06
CA ALA A 74 24.25 -14.18 -14.67
C ALA A 74 23.43 -13.32 -13.70
N ILE A 75 23.31 -12.01 -13.98
CA ILE A 75 22.51 -11.07 -13.17
C ILE A 75 21.04 -11.51 -13.14
N VAL A 76 20.45 -11.86 -14.29
CA VAL A 76 19.06 -12.31 -14.37
C VAL A 76 18.85 -13.62 -13.60
N LEU A 77 19.77 -14.57 -13.70
CA LEU A 77 19.68 -15.82 -12.94
C LEU A 77 19.65 -15.56 -11.42
N THR A 78 20.51 -14.68 -10.93
CA THR A 78 20.50 -14.26 -9.52
C THR A 78 19.18 -13.58 -9.14
N ALA A 79 18.68 -12.67 -9.98
CA ALA A 79 17.44 -11.96 -9.73
C ALA A 79 16.23 -12.92 -9.65
N VAL A 80 16.16 -13.93 -10.52
CA VAL A 80 15.10 -14.95 -10.50
C VAL A 80 15.11 -15.75 -9.21
N VAL A 81 16.29 -16.18 -8.74
CA VAL A 81 16.40 -16.94 -7.48
C VAL A 81 16.00 -16.10 -6.27
N ILE A 82 16.44 -14.84 -6.21
CA ILE A 82 16.03 -13.92 -5.14
C ILE A 82 14.52 -13.72 -5.16
N THR A 83 13.95 -13.47 -6.33
CA THR A 83 12.50 -13.27 -6.49
C THR A 83 11.72 -14.50 -6.07
N LEU A 84 12.18 -15.71 -6.42
CA LEU A 84 11.54 -16.96 -6.01
C LEU A 84 11.58 -17.13 -4.48
N ALA A 85 12.74 -16.89 -3.86
CA ALA A 85 12.93 -17.03 -2.42
C ALA A 85 12.07 -16.03 -1.63
N THR A 86 12.08 -14.75 -2.02
CA THR A 86 11.26 -13.71 -1.37
C THR A 86 9.78 -13.95 -1.61
N THR A 87 9.39 -14.39 -2.81
CA THR A 87 8.00 -14.73 -3.13
C THR A 87 7.51 -15.89 -2.27
N ALA A 88 8.28 -16.97 -2.15
CA ALA A 88 7.90 -18.11 -1.32
C ALA A 88 7.75 -17.71 0.15
N PHE A 89 8.66 -16.87 0.65
CA PHE A 89 8.60 -16.33 2.01
C PHE A 89 7.35 -15.47 2.24
N VAL A 90 7.09 -14.49 1.36
CA VAL A 90 5.92 -13.61 1.48
C VAL A 90 4.63 -14.41 1.30
N LEU A 91 4.59 -15.38 0.40
CA LEU A 91 3.43 -16.26 0.21
C LEU A 91 3.14 -17.10 1.46
N ALA A 92 4.17 -17.62 2.12
CA ALA A 92 4.01 -18.34 3.38
C ALA A 92 3.45 -17.44 4.49
N MET A 93 3.93 -16.20 4.59
CA MET A 93 3.39 -15.21 5.53
C MET A 93 1.96 -14.81 5.18
N ALA A 94 1.66 -14.56 3.90
CA ALA A 94 0.33 -14.26 3.38
C ALA A 94 -0.66 -15.36 3.75
N TYR A 95 -0.28 -16.61 3.50
CA TYR A 95 -1.06 -17.79 3.85
C TYR A 95 -1.31 -17.87 5.36
N ARG A 96 -0.28 -17.62 6.18
CA ARG A 96 -0.43 -17.59 7.64
C ARG A 96 -1.34 -16.47 8.10
N SER A 97 -1.21 -15.27 7.54
CA SER A 97 -2.07 -14.13 7.86
C SER A 97 -3.52 -14.40 7.46
N SER A 98 -3.75 -14.96 6.27
CA SER A 98 -5.10 -15.30 5.81
C SER A 98 -5.77 -16.33 6.72
N GLN A 99 -5.01 -17.28 7.29
CA GLN A 99 -5.55 -18.22 8.28
C GLN A 99 -5.93 -17.55 9.61
N LEU A 100 -5.19 -16.52 10.03
CA LEU A 100 -5.44 -15.81 11.29
C LEU A 100 -6.58 -14.79 11.17
N THR A 101 -6.63 -14.05 10.06
CA THR A 101 -7.57 -12.94 9.86
C THR A 101 -8.81 -13.34 9.06
N GLY A 102 -8.78 -14.48 8.36
CA GLY A 102 -9.87 -14.95 7.50
C GLY A 102 -10.06 -14.13 6.21
N SER A 103 -9.14 -13.21 5.91
CA SER A 103 -9.22 -12.27 4.78
C SER A 103 -7.82 -12.01 4.20
N ASP A 104 -7.74 -11.85 2.88
CA ASP A 104 -6.53 -11.47 2.12
C ASP A 104 -6.42 -9.95 1.87
N PHE A 105 -7.37 -9.17 2.40
CA PHE A 105 -7.37 -7.72 2.26
C PHE A 105 -6.50 -7.06 3.33
N VAL A 106 -5.72 -6.07 2.93
CA VAL A 106 -5.00 -5.19 3.85
C VAL A 106 -6.00 -4.20 4.48
N PRO A 107 -6.23 -4.23 5.81
CA PRO A 107 -7.15 -3.31 6.48
C PRO A 107 -6.51 -1.93 6.66
N ASP A 108 -7.35 -0.89 6.72
CA ASP A 108 -6.90 0.45 7.10
C ASP A 108 -6.63 0.52 8.60
N ASP A 109 -5.62 1.27 9.01
CA ASP A 109 -5.35 1.49 10.43
C ASP A 109 -6.46 2.35 11.05
N ILE A 110 -7.07 1.81 12.11
CA ILE A 110 -8.06 2.53 12.89
C ILE A 110 -7.47 3.79 13.53
N ALA A 111 -6.19 3.77 13.94
CA ALA A 111 -5.52 4.91 14.56
C ALA A 111 -5.37 6.09 13.59
N ASP A 112 -5.10 5.84 12.32
CA ASP A 112 -5.07 6.90 11.30
C ASP A 112 -6.43 7.59 11.17
N ARG A 113 -7.50 6.79 11.14
CA ARG A 113 -8.86 7.32 11.10
C ARG A 113 -9.18 8.17 12.35
N ARG A 114 -8.66 7.78 13.52
CA ARG A 114 -8.77 8.54 14.77
C ARG A 114 -8.10 9.90 14.68
N VAL A 115 -6.88 9.97 14.12
CA VAL A 115 -6.13 11.22 13.98
C VAL A 115 -6.85 12.19 13.06
N VAL A 116 -7.34 11.72 11.90
CA VAL A 116 -8.09 12.56 10.95
C VAL A 116 -9.36 13.14 11.58
N LEU A 117 -10.12 12.32 12.30
CA LEU A 117 -11.35 12.78 12.98
C LEU A 117 -11.05 13.81 14.08
N ARG A 118 -9.99 13.61 14.87
CA ARG A 118 -9.58 14.59 15.89
C ARG A 118 -9.19 15.93 15.26
N ALA A 119 -8.50 15.91 14.13
CA ALA A 119 -8.12 17.11 13.41
C ALA A 119 -9.36 17.88 12.94
N GLN A 120 -10.33 17.19 12.32
CA GLN A 120 -11.61 17.80 11.88
C GLN A 120 -12.39 18.44 13.04
N ILE A 121 -12.51 17.74 14.18
CA ILE A 121 -13.21 18.28 15.37
C ILE A 121 -12.48 19.49 15.95
N ALA A 122 -11.15 19.47 15.95
CA ALA A 122 -10.36 20.59 16.44
C ALA A 122 -10.53 21.84 15.55
N GLU A 123 -10.61 21.64 14.24
CA GLU A 123 -10.86 22.68 13.24
C GLU A 123 -12.28 23.27 13.37
N GLU A 124 -13.32 22.43 13.43
CA GLU A 124 -14.71 22.88 13.62
C GLU A 124 -14.86 23.69 14.92
N ARG A 125 -14.20 23.25 15.99
CA ARG A 125 -14.15 23.99 17.26
C ARG A 125 -13.44 25.33 17.14
N HIS A 126 -12.42 25.43 16.29
CA HIS A 126 -11.68 26.67 16.07
C HIS A 126 -12.54 27.67 15.28
N GLU A 127 -13.21 27.21 14.23
CA GLU A 127 -14.14 28.00 13.43
C GLU A 127 -15.29 28.55 14.27
N LEU A 128 -15.91 27.70 15.10
CA LEU A 128 -16.98 28.13 16.02
C LEU A 128 -16.48 29.21 16.99
N ARG A 129 -15.23 29.11 17.47
CA ARG A 129 -14.64 30.14 18.35
C ARG A 129 -14.38 31.46 17.62
N GLU A 130 -14.00 31.38 16.36
CA GLU A 130 -13.79 32.56 15.50
C GLU A 130 -15.12 33.26 15.19
N GLN A 131 -16.16 32.50 14.82
CA GLN A 131 -17.50 33.04 14.53
C GLN A 131 -18.09 33.80 15.73
N HIS A 132 -17.99 33.22 16.93
CA HIS A 132 -18.50 33.85 18.14
C HIS A 132 -17.48 34.71 18.89
N ARG A 133 -16.39 35.13 18.23
CA ARG A 133 -15.41 36.05 18.81
C ARG A 133 -16.06 37.42 19.12
N GLU A 134 -17.02 37.85 18.30
CA GLU A 134 -17.69 39.16 18.39
C GLU A 134 -19.09 39.11 19.08
N GLU A 135 -19.76 37.96 19.13
CA GLU A 135 -21.19 37.86 19.52
C GLU A 135 -21.46 37.73 21.04
N GLY A 136 -20.41 37.66 21.87
CA GLY A 136 -20.53 37.64 23.33
C GLY A 136 -20.90 36.27 23.94
N LYS A 137 -20.44 36.05 25.19
CA LYS A 137 -20.36 34.73 25.87
C LYS A 137 -21.68 33.94 26.04
N ARG A 138 -22.85 34.52 25.75
CA ARG A 138 -24.16 33.89 25.97
C ARG A 138 -24.61 33.03 24.78
N ALA A 139 -24.53 33.54 23.55
CA ALA A 139 -24.84 32.80 22.33
C ALA A 139 -23.96 31.54 22.21
N TRP A 140 -22.65 31.71 22.42
CA TRP A 140 -21.66 30.62 22.44
C TRP A 140 -21.99 29.45 23.40
N ARG A 141 -22.68 29.72 24.53
CA ARG A 141 -23.04 28.66 25.51
C ARG A 141 -24.24 27.84 25.07
N GLU A 142 -25.19 28.45 24.37
CA GLU A 142 -26.40 27.79 23.88
C GLU A 142 -26.07 26.91 22.68
N GLU A 143 -25.34 27.42 21.69
CA GLU A 143 -24.92 26.64 20.52
C GLU A 143 -23.96 25.51 20.88
N ARG A 144 -23.09 25.69 21.89
CA ARG A 144 -22.26 24.57 22.38
C ARG A 144 -23.06 23.41 22.94
N ARG A 145 -24.19 23.69 23.61
CA ARG A 145 -25.07 22.61 24.12
C ARG A 145 -25.70 21.87 22.95
N GLU A 146 -26.08 22.60 21.92
CA GLU A 146 -26.75 22.06 20.74
C GLU A 146 -25.78 21.26 19.85
N GLN A 147 -24.56 21.74 19.62
CA GLN A 147 -23.49 20.98 18.97
C GLN A 147 -23.16 19.70 19.75
N ARG A 148 -23.03 19.78 21.08
CA ARG A 148 -22.82 18.58 21.92
C ARG A 148 -23.95 17.56 21.78
N HIS A 149 -25.20 18.04 21.68
CA HIS A 149 -26.35 17.17 21.50
C HIS A 149 -26.39 16.54 20.11
N ARG A 150 -26.04 17.30 19.07
CA ARG A 150 -25.92 16.81 17.68
C ARG A 150 -24.84 15.74 17.55
N ILE A 151 -23.65 16.02 18.09
CA ILE A 151 -22.54 15.06 18.12
C ILE A 151 -22.93 13.79 18.90
N ARG A 152 -23.66 13.90 20.03
CA ARG A 152 -24.15 12.72 20.77
C ARG A 152 -25.22 11.93 20.01
N ALA A 153 -26.08 12.59 19.24
CA ALA A 153 -27.07 11.91 18.40
C ALA A 153 -26.39 11.15 17.25
N ASP A 154 -25.40 11.77 16.60
CA ASP A 154 -24.59 11.11 15.57
C ASP A 154 -23.79 9.92 16.14
N ARG A 155 -23.28 10.03 17.38
CA ARG A 155 -22.65 8.91 18.11
C ARG A 155 -23.60 7.71 18.26
N ALA A 156 -24.85 7.95 18.64
CA ALA A 156 -25.83 6.88 18.84
C ALA A 156 -26.22 6.18 17.53
N PHE A 157 -26.19 6.91 16.40
CA PHE A 157 -26.47 6.36 15.08
C PHE A 157 -25.30 5.53 14.54
N GLN A 158 -24.06 6.01 14.69
CA GLN A 158 -22.87 5.31 14.18
C GLN A 158 -22.45 4.11 15.05
N ALA A 159 -22.71 4.13 16.37
CA ALA A 159 -22.47 2.99 17.25
C ALA A 159 -23.35 1.76 16.92
N ARG A 160 -24.52 1.97 16.29
CA ARG A 160 -25.36 0.87 15.79
C ARG A 160 -24.89 0.29 14.45
N ALA A 161 -23.97 0.96 13.75
CA ALA A 161 -23.62 0.66 12.36
C ALA A 161 -22.40 -0.25 12.18
N ARG A 162 -21.62 -0.59 13.22
CA ARG A 162 -20.51 -1.56 13.14
C ARG A 162 -19.97 -1.97 14.52
N ASP A 163 -20.06 -3.25 14.87
CA ASP A 163 -19.09 -3.88 15.78
C ASP A 163 -17.73 -3.97 15.04
N SER A 164 -16.57 -3.73 15.66
CA SER A 164 -15.89 -4.75 16.46
C SER A 164 -14.82 -4.22 17.42
N SER A 165 -14.81 -2.93 17.80
CA SER A 165 -13.88 -2.40 18.82
C SER A 165 -14.49 -1.20 19.52
N GLY A 166 -15.38 -1.45 20.49
CA GLY A 166 -16.03 -0.41 21.30
C GLY A 166 -15.07 0.63 21.89
N ASP A 167 -13.78 0.30 21.97
CA ASP A 167 -12.70 1.14 22.48
C ASP A 167 -12.30 2.31 21.56
N LEU A 168 -12.65 2.27 20.26
CA LEU A 168 -12.21 3.30 19.30
C LEU A 168 -12.67 4.70 19.72
N TRP A 169 -13.89 4.83 20.23
CA TRP A 169 -14.51 6.13 20.47
C TRP A 169 -14.25 6.68 21.88
N ASP A 170 -14.09 5.81 22.87
CA ASP A 170 -13.77 6.20 24.24
C ASP A 170 -12.35 6.78 24.34
N ASP A 171 -11.41 6.25 23.56
CA ASP A 171 -10.02 6.69 23.57
C ASP A 171 -9.77 7.93 22.68
N VAL A 172 -10.57 8.13 21.62
CA VAL A 172 -10.44 9.26 20.67
C VAL A 172 -10.77 10.60 21.28
N LEU A 173 -11.74 10.67 22.18
CA LEU A 173 -12.18 11.96 22.71
C LEU A 173 -11.65 12.26 24.11
N GLY A 174 -10.91 11.31 24.69
CA GLY A 174 -10.61 11.31 26.12
C GLY A 174 -11.88 11.05 26.91
N THR A 175 -11.77 10.31 28.01
CA THR A 175 -12.85 10.20 28.99
C THR A 175 -13.32 11.60 29.37
N ASP A 176 -14.65 11.79 29.43
CA ASP A 176 -15.24 13.04 29.91
C ASP A 176 -14.57 13.35 31.27
N PRO A 177 -14.02 14.55 31.51
CA PRO A 177 -13.29 14.88 32.75
C PRO A 177 -14.15 14.83 34.03
N GLU A 178 -15.41 14.41 33.91
CA GLU A 178 -16.37 14.20 34.99
C GLU A 178 -16.32 12.76 35.55
N GLU A 179 -15.59 11.82 34.92
CA GLU A 179 -15.53 10.40 35.35
C GLU A 179 -14.32 10.02 36.22
N THR A 180 -13.42 10.95 36.54
CA THR A 180 -12.29 10.72 37.48
C THR A 180 -12.56 11.29 38.86
N ARG A 181 -13.70 10.97 39.47
CA ARG A 181 -14.02 11.40 40.83
C ARG A 181 -14.23 10.25 41.80
#